data_AF-A0A6A4ZH51-F1
#
_entry.id   AF-A0A6A4ZH51-F1
#
_cell.length_a   1.000
_cell.length_b   1.000
_cell.length_c   1.000
_cell.angle_alpha   90.00
_cell.angle_beta   90.00
_cell.angle_gamma   90.00
#
_symmetry.space_group_name_H-M   'P 1'
#
loop_
_entity.id
_entity.type
_entity.pdbx_description
1 polymer ?
#
loop_
_entity_poly.entity_id
_entity_poly.type
_entity_poly.pdbx_seq_one_letter_code
_entity_poly.pdbx_strand_id
1 'polypeptide(L)'
;VSIAMRDRVLELASTIGLTQEQAYHELRKMTLLMHEQCLPGSVADFTPDFKAMWHINTTAPAFALLQAIQSGADPIVIPGWDAVLMQFYNCSTTQA
;
A
#
# COMPACT_ATOMS: atom_id res chain seq x y z
N VAL A 1 3.33 -2.85 9.89
CA VAL A 1 4.31 -3.57 9.05
C VAL A 1 5.53 -3.95 9.89
N SER A 2 6.12 -5.13 9.69
CA SER A 2 7.32 -5.54 10.45
C SER A 2 8.55 -4.75 10.01
N ILE A 3 9.54 -4.62 10.90
CA ILE A 3 10.85 -4.00 10.57
C ILE A 3 11.54 -4.77 9.44
N ALA A 4 11.51 -6.11 9.49
CA ALA A 4 12.14 -6.96 8.49
C ALA A 4 11.54 -6.78 7.08
N MET A 5 10.20 -6.66 6.95
CA MET A 5 9.59 -6.38 5.65
C MET A 5 10.00 -5.00 5.14
N ARG A 6 9.96 -3.97 6.01
CA ARG A 6 10.39 -2.63 5.62
C ARG A 6 11.81 -2.65 5.07
N ASP A 7 12.73 -3.23 5.82
CA ASP A 7 14.15 -3.23 5.45
C ASP A 7 14.36 -3.97 4.12
N ARG A 8 13.63 -5.08 3.89
CA ARG A 8 13.63 -5.80 2.60
C ARG A 8 13.11 -4.94 1.43
N VAL A 9 12.03 -4.19 1.64
CA VAL A 9 11.48 -3.30 0.60
C VAL A 9 12.46 -2.17 0.28
N LEU A 10 13.07 -1.57 1.31
CA LEU A 10 14.06 -0.50 1.12
C LEU A 10 15.31 -1.01 0.41
N GLU A 11 15.76 -2.24 0.72
CA GLU A 11 16.87 -2.90 0.02
C GLU A 11 16.52 -3.07 -1.47
N LEU A 12 15.38 -3.68 -1.79
CA LEU A 12 14.94 -3.89 -3.17
C LEU A 12 14.79 -2.56 -3.92
N ALA A 13 14.21 -1.54 -3.30
CA ALA A 13 14.08 -0.21 -3.86
C ALA A 13 15.44 0.40 -4.22
N SER A 14 16.47 0.19 -3.38
CA SER A 14 17.81 0.69 -3.65
C SER A 14 18.46 0.02 -4.87
N THR A 15 18.16 -1.26 -5.13
CA THR A 15 18.72 -1.98 -6.29
C THR A 15 18.25 -1.44 -7.63
N ILE A 16 17.09 -0.78 -7.66
CA ILE A 16 16.50 -0.15 -8.85
C ILE A 16 16.65 1.38 -8.84
N GLY A 17 17.44 1.93 -7.92
CA GLY A 17 17.79 3.35 -7.89
C GLY A 17 16.70 4.28 -7.35
N LEU A 18 15.71 3.78 -6.60
CA LEU A 18 14.70 4.63 -5.96
C LEU A 18 15.33 5.48 -4.83
N THR A 19 14.84 6.70 -4.69
CA THR A 19 15.14 7.54 -3.53
C THR A 19 14.51 6.94 -2.28
N GLN A 20 14.98 7.37 -1.10
CA GLN A 20 14.40 6.94 0.16
C GLN A 20 12.89 7.24 0.25
N GLU A 21 12.46 8.42 -0.21
CA GLU A 21 11.04 8.80 -0.21
C GLU A 21 10.21 7.89 -1.13
N GLN A 22 10.73 7.59 -2.33
CA GLN A 22 10.08 6.65 -3.24
C GLN A 22 10.01 5.25 -2.65
N ALA A 23 11.07 4.77 -2.00
CA ALA A 23 11.09 3.46 -1.34
C ALA A 23 10.05 3.36 -0.20
N TYR A 24 9.89 4.42 0.60
CA TYR A 24 8.82 4.48 1.61
C TYR A 24 7.43 4.57 1.00
N HIS A 25 7.30 5.21 -0.16
CA HIS A 25 6.04 5.22 -0.91
C HIS A 25 5.66 3.82 -1.41
N GLU A 26 6.61 3.07 -1.96
CA GLU A 26 6.41 1.65 -2.31
C GLU A 26 6.01 0.80 -1.09
N LEU A 27 6.67 0.99 0.04
CA LEU A 27 6.31 0.30 1.29
C LEU A 27 4.87 0.59 1.71
N ARG A 28 4.39 1.83 1.56
CA ARG A 28 3.00 2.19 1.86
C ARG A 28 2.04 1.50 0.92
N LYS A 29 2.34 1.44 -0.39
CA LYS A 29 1.52 0.72 -1.37
C LYS A 29 1.43 -0.78 -1.07
N MET A 30 2.57 -1.42 -0.80
CA MET A 30 2.62 -2.84 -0.43
C MET A 30 1.86 -3.12 0.88
N THR A 31 2.03 -2.25 1.88
CA THR A 31 1.30 -2.36 3.16
C THR A 31 -0.20 -2.18 2.97
N LEU A 32 -0.61 -1.27 2.08
CA LEU A 32 -2.01 -1.00 1.79
C LEU A 32 -2.68 -2.20 1.11
N LEU A 33 -2.06 -2.77 0.08
CA LEU A 33 -2.56 -4.00 -0.55
C LEU A 33 -2.61 -5.17 0.42
N MET A 34 -1.64 -5.26 1.34
CA MET A 34 -1.68 -6.27 2.39
C MET A 34 -2.92 -6.12 3.29
N HIS A 35 -3.31 -4.90 3.66
CA HIS A 35 -4.53 -4.69 4.43
C HIS A 35 -5.79 -5.00 3.61
N GLU A 36 -5.81 -4.60 2.33
CA GLU A 36 -6.98 -4.80 1.46
C GLU A 36 -7.22 -6.27 1.11
N GLN A 37 -6.17 -7.03 0.80
CA GLN A 37 -6.31 -8.36 0.22
C GLN A 37 -6.08 -9.50 1.22
N CYS A 38 -5.41 -9.23 2.34
CA CYS A 38 -4.93 -10.30 3.24
C CYS A 38 -5.54 -10.22 4.64
N LEU A 39 -6.06 -9.07 5.06
CA LEU A 39 -6.62 -8.88 6.39
C LEU A 39 -8.15 -8.70 6.34
N PRO A 40 -8.88 -9.06 7.39
CA PRO A 40 -10.32 -8.81 7.44
C PRO A 40 -10.66 -7.33 7.35
N GLY A 41 -11.61 -6.99 6.49
CA GLY A 41 -12.04 -5.62 6.23
C GLY A 41 -11.72 -5.19 4.80
N SER A 42 -12.00 -3.94 4.50
CA SER A 42 -11.60 -3.29 3.25
C SER A 42 -11.31 -1.82 3.54
N VAL A 43 -10.36 -1.26 2.81
CA VAL A 43 -10.03 0.16 2.83
C VAL A 43 -11.16 0.89 2.13
N ALA A 44 -11.96 1.60 2.92
CA ALA A 44 -13.02 2.46 2.44
C ALA A 44 -12.74 3.92 2.80
N ASP A 45 -13.33 4.83 2.02
CA ASP A 45 -13.40 6.23 2.41
C ASP A 45 -14.36 6.42 3.60
N PHE A 46 -14.27 7.57 4.27
CA PHE A 46 -15.20 7.92 5.33
C PHE A 46 -16.60 8.21 4.77
N THR A 47 -17.63 7.88 5.55
CA THR A 47 -19.01 8.19 5.17
C THR A 47 -19.24 9.70 5.07
N PRO A 48 -20.20 10.17 4.24
CA PRO A 48 -20.50 11.60 4.13
C PRO A 48 -20.82 12.24 5.49
N ASP A 49 -21.57 11.57 6.35
CA ASP A 49 -21.94 12.08 7.68
C ASP A 49 -20.71 12.24 8.60
N PHE A 50 -19.79 11.26 8.58
CA PHE A 50 -18.54 11.36 9.33
C PHE A 50 -17.69 12.53 8.81
N LYS A 51 -17.58 12.67 7.49
CA LYS A 51 -16.87 13.79 6.88
C LYS A 51 -17.48 15.14 7.24
N ALA A 52 -18.80 15.25 7.23
CA ALA A 52 -19.51 16.45 7.62
C ALA A 52 -19.27 16.81 9.09
N MET A 53 -19.35 15.81 9.99
CA MET A 53 -19.15 15.99 11.43
C MET A 53 -17.74 16.47 11.79
N TRP A 54 -16.73 15.98 11.07
CA TRP A 54 -15.32 16.31 11.33
C TRP A 54 -14.73 17.34 10.35
N HIS A 55 -15.58 17.96 9.52
CA HIS A 55 -15.18 18.92 8.49
C HIS A 55 -14.06 18.40 7.55
N ILE A 56 -14.12 17.11 7.20
CA ILE A 56 -13.18 16.47 6.28
C ILE A 56 -13.67 16.70 4.85
N ASN A 57 -12.93 17.50 4.09
CA ASN A 57 -13.29 17.85 2.70
C ASN A 57 -12.54 17.03 1.65
N THR A 58 -11.76 16.03 2.08
CA THR A 58 -10.90 15.24 1.21
C THR A 58 -11.24 13.75 1.29
N THR A 59 -10.72 12.98 0.34
CA THR A 59 -10.72 11.52 0.37
C THR A 59 -9.71 11.03 1.40
N ALA A 60 -10.03 9.96 2.12
CA ALA A 60 -9.08 9.31 3.02
C ALA A 60 -7.80 8.94 2.23
N PRO A 61 -6.59 9.32 2.69
CA PRO A 61 -5.36 9.11 1.93
C PRO A 61 -5.10 7.66 1.54
N ALA A 62 -5.42 6.71 2.42
CA ALA A 62 -5.28 5.28 2.12
C ALA A 62 -6.25 4.82 1.01
N PHE A 63 -7.49 5.32 1.02
CA PHE A 63 -8.46 5.01 -0.03
C PHE A 63 -8.04 5.60 -1.38
N ALA A 64 -7.60 6.86 -1.39
CA ALA A 64 -7.08 7.50 -2.61
C ALA A 64 -5.87 6.75 -3.18
N LEU A 65 -4.94 6.30 -2.34
CA LEU A 65 -3.79 5.51 -2.77
C LEU A 65 -4.22 4.13 -3.31
N LEU A 66 -5.21 3.48 -2.68
CA LEU A 66 -5.72 2.20 -3.17
C LEU A 66 -6.31 2.36 -4.58
N GLN A 67 -7.11 3.40 -4.80
CA GLN A 67 -7.66 3.72 -6.12
C GLN A 67 -6.56 4.02 -7.14
N ALA A 68 -5.49 4.72 -6.75
CA ALA A 68 -4.36 5.00 -7.63
C ALA A 68 -3.60 3.72 -8.04
N ILE A 69 -3.43 2.77 -7.11
CA ILE A 69 -2.85 1.45 -7.41
C ILE A 69 -3.76 0.68 -8.37
N GLN A 70 -5.05 0.56 -8.06
CA GLN A 70 -6.02 -0.22 -8.84
C GLN A 70 -6.26 0.33 -10.25
N SER A 71 -6.16 1.65 -10.42
CA SER A 71 -6.28 2.31 -11.73
C SER A 71 -4.98 2.26 -12.55
N GLY A 72 -3.87 1.79 -11.97
CA GLY A 72 -2.56 1.82 -12.59
C GLY A 72 -1.92 3.21 -12.66
N ALA A 73 -2.50 4.22 -12.00
CA ALA A 73 -1.91 5.56 -11.90
C ALA A 73 -0.66 5.58 -11.00
N ASP A 74 -0.61 4.69 -10.01
CA ASP A 74 0.51 4.55 -9.08
C ASP A 74 0.75 3.06 -8.74
N PRO A 75 1.20 2.25 -9.73
CA PRO A 75 1.41 0.82 -9.53
C PRO A 75 2.64 0.55 -8.66
N ILE A 76 2.71 -0.59 -7.99
CA ILE A 76 3.90 -1.00 -7.24
C ILE A 76 5.02 -1.34 -8.24
N VAL A 77 6.20 -0.74 -8.07
CA VAL A 77 7.34 -0.95 -8.98
C VAL A 77 8.45 -1.82 -8.39
N ILE A 78 8.34 -2.18 -7.09
CA ILE A 78 9.28 -3.10 -6.44
C ILE A 78 9.22 -4.47 -7.13
N PRO A 79 10.35 -5.00 -7.65
CA PRO A 79 10.37 -6.32 -8.26
C PRO A 79 10.01 -7.42 -7.26
N GLY A 80 9.09 -8.31 -7.62
CA GLY A 80 8.68 -9.44 -6.77
C GLY A 80 8.02 -9.01 -5.45
N TRP A 81 7.33 -7.87 -5.44
CA TRP A 81 6.65 -7.35 -4.25
C TRP A 81 5.61 -8.30 -3.65
N ASP A 82 4.96 -9.10 -4.50
CA ASP A 82 4.01 -10.16 -4.14
C ASP A 82 4.71 -11.28 -3.35
N ALA A 83 5.91 -11.69 -3.77
CA ALA A 83 6.72 -12.66 -3.04
C ALA A 83 7.15 -12.14 -1.66
N VAL A 84 7.39 -10.84 -1.52
CA VAL A 84 7.65 -10.21 -0.21
C VAL A 84 6.42 -10.32 0.68
N LEU A 85 5.22 -10.01 0.17
CA LEU A 85 3.99 -10.15 0.96
C LEU A 85 3.71 -11.61 1.33
N MET A 86 3.96 -12.55 0.42
CA MET A 86 3.88 -13.98 0.70
C MET A 86 4.85 -14.38 1.83
N GLN A 87 6.11 -13.95 1.76
CA GLN A 87 7.13 -14.28 2.76
C GLN A 87 6.77 -13.82 4.17
N PHE A 88 6.24 -12.60 4.31
CA PHE A 88 6.02 -11.98 5.63
C PHE A 88 4.61 -12.13 6.18
N TYR A 89 3.61 -12.31 5.31
CA TYR A 89 2.20 -12.31 5.69
C TYR A 89 1.42 -13.51 5.15
N ASN A 90 2.08 -14.44 4.44
CA ASN A 90 1.45 -15.60 3.79
C ASN A 90 0.27 -15.18 2.88
N CYS A 91 0.42 -14.05 2.22
CA CYS A 91 -0.62 -13.47 1.38
C CYS A 91 -0.32 -13.67 -0.10
N SER A 92 -1.19 -14.42 -0.77
CA SER A 92 -1.27 -14.44 -2.23
C SER A 92 -2.13 -13.27 -2.69
N THR A 93 -1.49 -12.17 -3.08
CA THR A 93 -2.20 -11.08 -3.75
C THR A 93 -2.63 -11.59 -5.13
N THR A 94 -3.94 -11.58 -5.40
CA THR A 94 -4.40 -11.80 -6.79
C THR A 94 -4.14 -10.47 -7.49
N GLN A 95 -3.26 -10.50 -8.50
CA GLN A 95 -2.89 -9.29 -9.27
C GLN A 95 -4.16 -8.51 -9.65
N ALA A 96 -4.20 -7.23 -9.28
CA ALA A 96 -5.17 -6.27 -9.80
C ALA A 96 -4.57 -5.62 -11.05
#